data_AF-A0A8R7QM12-F1
#
_entry.id   AF-A0A8R7QM12-F1
#
_cell.length_a   1.000
_cell.length_b   1.000
_cell.length_c   1.000
_cell.angle_alpha   90.00
_cell.angle_beta   90.00
_cell.angle_gamma   90.00
#
_symmetry.space_group_name_H-M   'P 1'
#
loop_
_entity.id
_entity.type
_entity.pdbx_description
1 polymer ?
#
loop_
_entity_poly.entity_id
_entity_poly.type
_entity_poly.pdbx_seq_one_letter_code
_entity_poly.pdbx_strand_id
1 'polypeptide(L)'
;MAVGDALSNVKKLAEFMGCPFSGEEEAVGVVQAIVELCSFQSLKNMEVNKSGSQGPAAHESFFRKGVVGDWSNHMTLAMAERLDRVAEDALQGSGFSFAVAG
;
A
#
# COMPACT_ATOMS: atom_id res chain seq x y z
N MET A 1 -11.17 3.26 -5.09
CA MET A 1 -9.94 3.21 -5.90
C MET A 1 -9.14 2.01 -5.40
N ALA A 2 -8.90 1.01 -6.26
CA ALA A 2 -8.41 -0.29 -5.83
C ALA A 2 -7.02 -0.15 -5.18
N VAL A 3 -6.93 -0.40 -3.88
CA VAL A 3 -5.75 -1.04 -3.32
C VAL A 3 -5.56 -2.28 -4.19
N GLY A 4 -4.47 -2.36 -4.96
CA GLY A 4 -4.24 -3.46 -5.89
C GLY A 4 -4.51 -4.81 -5.22
N ASP A 5 -4.91 -5.83 -5.98
CA ASP A 5 -5.38 -7.12 -5.44
C ASP A 5 -4.42 -7.70 -4.39
N ALA A 6 -4.73 -7.45 -3.12
CA ALA A 6 -3.87 -7.73 -1.99
C ALA A 6 -3.72 -9.24 -1.78
N LEU A 7 -4.76 -10.01 -2.08
CA LEU A 7 -4.73 -11.47 -1.98
C LEU A 7 -3.72 -12.03 -2.97
N SER A 8 -3.80 -11.63 -4.24
CA SER A 8 -2.86 -12.06 -5.27
C SER A 8 -1.42 -11.63 -4.95
N ASN A 9 -1.23 -10.41 -4.45
CA ASN A 9 0.10 -9.92 -4.11
C ASN A 9 0.71 -10.64 -2.89
N VAL A 10 -0.09 -10.96 -1.87
CA VAL A 10 0.36 -11.73 -0.70
C VAL A 10 0.77 -13.15 -1.11
N LYS A 11 0.01 -13.81 -2.01
CA LYS A 11 0.39 -15.12 -2.54
C LYS A 11 1.73 -15.06 -3.30
N LYS A 12 1.88 -14.09 -4.21
CA LYS A 12 3.15 -13.88 -4.95
C LYS A 12 4.33 -13.61 -4.01
N LEU A 13 4.11 -12.84 -2.93
CA LEU A 13 5.14 -12.58 -1.93
C LEU A 13 5.53 -13.85 -1.18
N ALA A 14 4.55 -14.67 -0.79
CA ALA A 14 4.79 -15.93 -0.11
C ALA A 14 5.58 -16.92 -0.99
N GLU A 15 5.23 -17.03 -2.28
CA GLU A 15 6.02 -17.77 -3.27
C GLU A 15 7.45 -17.26 -3.38
N PHE A 16 7.64 -15.94 -3.50
CA PHE A 16 8.97 -15.32 -3.58
C PHE A 16 9.83 -15.57 -2.34
N MET A 17 9.21 -15.62 -1.16
CA MET A 17 9.89 -15.94 0.10
C MET A 17 10.21 -17.43 0.27
N GLY A 18 9.80 -18.30 -0.66
CA GLY A 18 9.95 -19.75 -0.55
C GLY A 18 8.96 -20.40 0.41
N CYS A 19 7.86 -19.72 0.74
CA CYS A 19 6.81 -20.16 1.64
C CYS A 19 5.43 -20.12 0.95
N PRO A 20 5.24 -20.79 -0.21
CA PRO A 20 3.96 -20.76 -0.91
C PRO A 20 2.85 -21.35 -0.03
N PHE A 21 1.65 -20.77 -0.12
CA PHE A 21 0.48 -21.30 0.60
C PHE A 21 0.06 -22.66 0.04
N SER A 22 -0.33 -23.57 0.93
CA SER A 22 -0.92 -24.84 0.54
C SER A 22 -2.38 -24.66 0.08
N GLY A 23 -2.91 -25.63 -0.67
CA GLY A 23 -4.33 -25.61 -1.06
C GLY A 23 -5.27 -25.62 0.14
N GLU A 24 -4.89 -26.32 1.21
CA GLU A 24 -5.62 -26.35 2.48
C GLU A 24 -5.60 -25.00 3.18
N GLU A 25 -4.45 -24.32 3.25
CA GLU A 25 -4.32 -22.98 3.83
C GLU A 25 -5.17 -21.95 3.07
N GLU A 26 -5.19 -22.05 1.75
CA GLU A 26 -6.08 -21.22 0.93
C GLU A 26 -7.55 -21.55 1.18
N ALA A 27 -7.91 -22.83 1.26
CA ALA A 27 -9.28 -23.28 1.48
C ALA A 27 -9.83 -22.87 2.86
N VAL A 28 -8.97 -22.83 3.89
CA VAL A 28 -9.34 -22.34 5.24
C VAL A 28 -9.19 -20.83 5.40
N GLY A 29 -8.80 -20.11 4.35
CA GLY A 29 -8.81 -18.64 4.31
C GLY A 29 -7.61 -17.96 4.96
N VAL A 30 -6.45 -18.62 5.07
CA VAL A 30 -5.23 -18.06 5.68
C VAL A 30 -4.79 -16.77 4.98
N VAL A 31 -4.86 -16.73 3.65
CA VAL A 31 -4.45 -15.55 2.86
C VAL A 31 -5.34 -14.34 3.19
N GLN A 32 -6.64 -14.55 3.31
CA GLN A 32 -7.62 -13.52 3.69
C GLN A 32 -7.36 -13.04 5.12
N ALA A 33 -7.07 -13.95 6.05
CA ALA A 33 -6.74 -13.60 7.43
C ALA A 33 -5.47 -12.74 7.51
N ILE A 34 -4.44 -13.04 6.71
CA ILE A 34 -3.22 -12.22 6.63
C ILE A 34 -3.52 -10.84 6.05
N VAL A 35 -4.26 -10.76 4.94
CA VAL A 35 -4.65 -9.47 4.34
C VAL A 35 -5.46 -8.62 5.31
N GLU A 36 -6.40 -9.22 6.05
CA GLU A 36 -7.21 -8.51 7.04
C GLU A 36 -6.36 -8.04 8.23
N LEU A 37 -5.48 -8.90 8.76
CA LEU A 37 -4.57 -8.56 9.86
C LEU A 37 -3.64 -7.40 9.48
N CYS A 38 -3.09 -7.43 8.26
CA CYS A 38 -2.19 -6.42 7.72
C CYS A 38 -2.92 -5.24 7.05
N SER A 39 -4.25 -5.19 7.11
CA SER A 39 -5.02 -4.11 6.51
C SER A 39 -4.69 -2.77 7.18
N PHE A 40 -4.82 -1.68 6.43
CA PHE A 40 -4.58 -0.34 6.98
C PHE A 40 -5.44 -0.06 8.21
N GLN A 41 -6.71 -0.49 8.20
CA GLN A 41 -7.62 -0.28 9.32
C GLN A 41 -7.23 -1.11 10.53
N SER A 42 -6.87 -2.38 10.35
CA SER A 42 -6.41 -3.24 11.44
C SER A 42 -5.15 -2.67 12.07
N LEU A 43 -4.11 -2.42 11.28
CA LEU A 43 -2.83 -1.92 11.79
C LEU A 43 -2.96 -0.54 12.45
N LYS A 44 -3.67 0.41 11.84
CA LYS A 44 -3.92 1.74 12.43
C LYS A 44 -4.63 1.65 13.78
N ASN A 45 -5.44 0.61 13.98
CA ASN A 45 -6.24 0.48 15.20
C ASN A 45 -5.58 -0.32 16.33
N MET A 46 -4.45 -0.99 16.07
CA MET A 46 -3.68 -1.68 17.10
C MET A 46 -3.11 -0.68 18.13
N GLU A 47 -3.17 -1.03 19.41
CA GLU A 47 -2.76 -0.15 20.51
C GLU A 47 -1.30 0.31 20.37
N VAL A 48 -0.41 -0.61 19.97
CA VAL A 48 1.01 -0.33 19.74
C VAL A 48 1.25 0.76 18.69
N ASN A 49 0.30 0.98 17.78
CA ASN A 49 0.38 1.99 16.72
C ASN A 49 -0.35 3.29 17.07
N LYS A 50 -1.08 3.34 18.19
CA LYS A 50 -1.81 4.52 18.67
C LYS A 50 -1.07 5.25 19.79
N SER A 51 -0.32 4.52 20.60
CA SER A 51 0.39 5.08 21.75
C SER A 51 1.90 4.91 21.62
N GLY A 52 2.65 5.91 22.09
CA GLY A 52 4.11 5.93 22.04
C GLY A 52 4.69 6.73 20.87
N SER A 53 6.01 6.67 20.74
CA SER A 53 6.78 7.43 19.75
C SER A 53 8.06 6.69 19.38
N GLN A 54 8.42 6.76 18.10
CA GLN A 54 9.70 6.31 17.58
C GLN A 54 10.52 7.53 17.17
N GLY A 55 11.47 7.93 18.03
CA GLY A 55 12.20 9.19 17.86
C GLY A 55 11.24 10.39 17.89
N PRO A 56 11.33 11.34 16.95
CA PRO A 56 10.45 12.51 16.91
C PRO A 56 9.02 12.20 16.44
N ALA A 57 8.73 10.98 15.97
CA ALA A 57 7.44 10.63 15.39
C ALA A 57 6.57 9.86 16.40
N ALA A 58 5.38 10.38 16.69
CA ALA A 58 4.34 9.61 17.40
C ALA A 58 3.91 8.41 16.55
N HIS A 59 3.62 7.26 17.16
CA HIS A 59 3.27 6.04 16.40
C HIS A 59 2.04 6.25 15.49
N GLU A 60 1.05 7.02 15.94
CA GLU A 60 -0.15 7.32 15.16
C GLU A 60 0.16 8.06 13.85
N SER A 61 1.27 8.79 13.79
CA SER A 61 1.65 9.59 12.61
C SER A 61 2.02 8.73 11.40
N PHE A 62 2.42 7.47 11.60
CA PHE A 62 2.70 6.54 10.51
C PHE A 62 1.42 6.09 9.77
N PHE A 63 0.23 6.21 10.38
CA PHE A 63 -1.05 5.73 9.83
C PHE A 63 -2.04 6.86 9.51
N ARG A 64 -1.69 7.72 8.54
CA ARG A 64 -2.47 8.92 8.18
C ARG A 64 -3.86 8.63 7.57
N LYS A 65 -3.94 8.39 6.25
CA LYS A 65 -5.22 8.12 5.54
C LYS A 65 -5.25 6.77 4.81
N GLY A 66 -4.13 6.30 4.25
CA GLY A 66 -4.07 5.02 3.55
C GLY A 66 -4.92 4.97 2.27
N VAL A 67 -5.07 6.10 1.57
CA VAL A 67 -5.91 6.20 0.35
C VAL A 67 -5.11 6.74 -0.83
N VAL A 68 -5.42 6.22 -2.02
CA VAL A 68 -4.91 6.72 -3.30
C VAL A 68 -5.66 8.00 -3.67
N GLY A 69 -4.94 8.98 -4.22
CA GLY A 69 -5.52 10.22 -4.75
C GLY A 69 -5.60 11.39 -3.76
N ASP A 70 -5.21 11.20 -2.49
CA ASP A 70 -5.25 12.27 -1.48
C ASP A 70 -4.32 13.46 -1.78
N TRP A 71 -3.41 13.32 -2.75
CA TRP A 71 -2.55 14.41 -3.21
C TRP A 71 -3.36 15.62 -3.71
N SER A 72 -4.57 15.40 -4.25
CA SER A 72 -5.44 16.46 -4.78
C SER A 72 -5.95 17.42 -3.70
N ASN A 73 -5.92 17.01 -2.42
CA ASN A 73 -6.23 17.88 -1.28
C ASN A 73 -5.07 18.84 -0.92
N HIS A 74 -3.89 18.64 -1.52
CA HIS A 74 -2.65 19.32 -1.12
C HIS A 74 -1.93 20.00 -2.29
N MET A 75 -2.26 19.68 -3.54
CA MET A 75 -1.61 20.21 -4.74
C MET A 75 -2.62 20.87 -5.67
N THR A 76 -2.20 21.95 -6.32
CA THR A 76 -2.94 22.49 -7.47
C THR A 76 -2.72 21.60 -8.70
N LEU A 77 -3.61 21.68 -9.69
CA LEU A 77 -3.47 20.95 -10.95
C LEU A 77 -2.11 21.23 -11.62
N ALA A 78 -1.68 22.49 -11.67
CA ALA A 78 -0.39 22.86 -12.24
C ALA A 78 0.81 22.22 -11.51
N MET A 79 0.72 22.01 -10.19
CA MET A 79 1.76 21.30 -9.43
C MET A 79 1.77 19.81 -9.76
N ALA A 80 0.59 19.20 -9.92
CA ALA A 80 0.44 17.79 -10.28
C ALA A 80 0.97 17.53 -11.70
N GLU A 81 0.55 18.32 -12.69
CA GLU A 81 1.04 18.24 -14.08
C GLU A 81 2.56 18.44 -14.19
N ARG A 82 3.15 19.25 -13.31
CA ARG A 82 4.60 19.39 -13.23
C ARG A 82 5.25 18.12 -12.70
N LEU A 83 4.68 17.50 -11.67
CA LEU A 83 5.19 16.27 -11.08
C LEU A 83 5.03 15.07 -12.04
N ASP A 84 3.91 14.98 -12.74
CA ASP A 84 3.64 13.94 -13.73
C ASP A 84 4.70 13.95 -14.84
N ARG A 85 5.03 15.13 -15.38
CA ARG A 85 6.12 15.27 -16.36
C ARG A 85 7.48 14.83 -15.84
N VAL A 86 7.81 15.21 -14.59
CA VAL A 86 9.08 14.78 -13.97
C VAL A 86 9.13 13.25 -13.81
N ALA A 87 8.01 12.63 -13.44
CA ALA A 87 7.92 11.18 -13.32
C ALA A 87 7.99 10.47 -14.68
N GLU A 88 7.29 10.97 -15.69
CA GLU A 88 7.32 10.44 -17.06
C GLU A 88 8.74 10.49 -17.65
N ASP A 89 9.41 11.64 -17.57
CA ASP A 89 10.78 11.81 -18.06
C ASP A 89 11.75 10.85 -17.36
N ALA A 90 11.58 10.65 -16.04
CA ALA A 90 12.44 9.76 -15.26
C ALA A 90 12.19 8.27 -15.52
N LEU A 91 10.96 7.90 -15.87
CA LEU A 91 10.57 6.50 -16.12
C LEU A 91 10.66 6.14 -17.61
N GLN A 92 10.89 7.11 -18.50
CA GLN A 92 10.99 6.87 -19.93
C GLN A 92 12.03 5.80 -20.26
N GLY A 93 11.61 4.77 -21.00
CA GLY A 93 12.47 3.66 -21.41
C GLY A 93 12.77 2.61 -20.34
N SER A 94 12.29 2.79 -19.10
CA SER A 94 12.50 1.82 -18.01
C SER A 94 11.56 0.61 -18.06
N GLY A 95 10.48 0.70 -18.83
CA GLY A 95 9.40 -0.28 -18.84
C GLY A 95 8.42 -0.14 -17.66
N PHE A 96 8.61 0.85 -16.78
CA PHE A 96 7.68 1.17 -15.70
C PHE A 96 6.69 2.26 -16.10
N SER A 97 5.45 2.10 -15.66
CA SER A 97 4.40 3.11 -15.73
C SER A 97 3.49 2.97 -14.50
N PHE A 98 2.98 4.08 -13.98
CA PHE A 98 1.89 4.01 -13.01
C PHE A 98 0.58 3.68 -13.74
N ALA A 99 -0.26 2.85 -13.13
CA ALA A 99 -1.63 2.69 -13.62
C ALA A 99 -2.36 4.04 -13.52
N VAL A 100 -2.91 4.51 -14.63
CA VAL A 100 -3.59 5.81 -14.68
C VAL A 100 -4.80 5.78 -13.74
N ALA A 101 -4.79 6.67 -12.75
CA ALA A 101 -5.97 7.03 -11.99
C ALA A 101 -6.85 7.90 -12.89
N GLY A 102 -7.88 7.32 -13.50
CA GLY A 102 -9.00 8.09 -14.05
C GLY A 102 -9.79 8.78 -12.96
#